data_AF-A0A3M3YMP4-F1
#
_entry.id   AF-A0A3M3YMP4-F1
#
_cell.length_a   1.000
_cell.length_b   1.000
_cell.length_c   1.000
_cell.angle_alpha   90.00
_cell.angle_beta   90.00
_cell.angle_gamma   90.00
#
_symmetry.space_group_name_H-M   'P 1'
#
loop_
_entity.id
_entity.type
_entity.pdbx_description
1 polymer ?
#
loop_
_entity_poly.entity_id
_entity_poly.type
_entity_poly.pdbx_seq_one_letter_code
_entity_poly.pdbx_strand_id
1 'polypeptide(L)'
;MMSDDDRFAALKEYFPNAKKEDWRLMQAGQRVQIIKRDEEKGGVLKLGTEIVASKDGSIAGLLGASPGASTAAPIMLGVLEKVFKDKVATPAWQEKLRQIVPSYGTKLNNNPDRVAEEWAYTAEVLQLTPPPPVNKAGTAPTPAAQPAKSNPASDMAL
;
A
#
# COMPACT_ATOMS: atom_id res chain seq x y z
N MET A 1 5.66 -1.96 -32.27
CA MET A 1 5.27 -0.82 -31.40
C MET A 1 3.81 -0.52 -31.72
N MET A 2 2.92 -0.47 -30.73
CA MET A 2 1.48 -0.22 -30.97
C MET A 2 1.26 1.18 -31.57
N SER A 3 0.30 1.31 -32.48
CA SER A 3 -0.19 2.61 -32.95
C SER A 3 -1.05 3.30 -31.90
N ASP A 4 -1.35 4.59 -32.10
CA ASP A 4 -2.23 5.33 -31.19
C ASP A 4 -3.67 4.80 -31.19
N ASP A 5 -4.12 4.27 -32.33
CA ASP A 5 -5.44 3.64 -32.43
C ASP A 5 -5.46 2.28 -31.71
N ASP A 6 -4.39 1.49 -31.80
CA ASP A 6 -4.28 0.22 -31.05
C ASP A 6 -4.26 0.49 -29.53
N ARG A 7 -3.53 1.53 -29.10
CA ARG A 7 -3.47 1.94 -27.69
C ARG A 7 -4.83 2.41 -27.18
N PHE A 8 -5.55 3.18 -27.98
CA PHE A 8 -6.88 3.65 -27.64
C PHE A 8 -7.91 2.51 -27.63
N ALA A 9 -7.80 1.55 -28.56
CA ALA A 9 -8.61 0.34 -28.55
C ALA A 9 -8.41 -0.47 -27.25
N ALA A 10 -7.15 -0.67 -26.83
CA ALA A 10 -6.81 -1.33 -25.57
C ALA A 10 -7.36 -0.56 -24.34
N LEU A 11 -7.32 0.78 -24.34
CA LEU A 11 -7.95 1.58 -23.29
C LEU A 11 -9.46 1.31 -23.19
N LYS A 12 -10.15 1.19 -24.33
CA LYS A 12 -11.60 0.94 -24.36
C LYS A 12 -12.00 -0.43 -23.82
N GLU A 13 -11.08 -1.39 -23.70
CA GLU A 13 -11.32 -2.65 -23.00
C GLU A 13 -11.57 -2.43 -21.50
N TYR A 14 -10.91 -1.42 -20.90
CA TYR A 14 -11.04 -1.06 -19.48
C TYR A 14 -12.02 0.09 -19.24
N PHE A 15 -12.12 1.03 -20.18
CA PHE A 15 -13.01 2.20 -20.09
C PHE A 15 -13.77 2.42 -21.41
N PRO A 16 -14.87 1.68 -21.65
CA PRO A 16 -15.55 1.63 -22.95
C PRO A 16 -16.03 2.98 -23.50
N ASN A 17 -16.34 3.92 -22.60
CA ASN A 17 -16.86 5.24 -22.92
C ASN A 17 -15.76 6.30 -23.11
N ALA A 18 -14.48 5.91 -23.17
CA ALA A 18 -13.38 6.82 -23.46
C ALA A 18 -13.61 7.55 -24.79
N LYS A 19 -13.40 8.87 -24.79
CA LYS A 19 -13.41 9.71 -25.99
C LYS A 19 -11.99 10.15 -26.33
N LYS A 20 -11.56 10.04 -27.58
CA LYS A 20 -10.14 10.19 -27.94
C LYS A 20 -9.57 11.55 -27.56
N GLU A 21 -10.39 12.60 -27.63
CA GLU A 21 -10.07 13.98 -27.27
C GLU A 21 -9.75 14.20 -25.78
N ASP A 22 -10.22 13.34 -24.88
CA ASP A 22 -9.96 13.42 -23.44
C ASP A 22 -8.62 12.80 -23.05
N TRP A 23 -7.94 12.12 -23.98
CA TRP A 23 -6.75 11.32 -23.70
C TRP A 23 -5.55 11.82 -24.47
N ARG A 24 -4.41 11.82 -23.79
CA ARG A 24 -3.11 12.11 -24.40
C ARG A 24 -2.09 11.09 -23.91
N LEU A 25 -1.12 10.81 -24.76
CA LEU A 25 0.03 10.01 -24.35
C LEU A 25 0.85 10.81 -23.34
N MET A 26 1.19 10.14 -22.25
CA MET A 26 2.10 10.65 -21.22
C MET A 26 3.23 9.65 -21.06
N GLN A 27 4.46 10.14 -20.94
CA GLN A 27 5.56 9.29 -20.55
C GLN A 27 5.31 8.80 -19.11
N ALA A 28 5.11 7.50 -18.93
CA ALA A 28 4.74 6.87 -17.65
C ALA A 28 5.85 6.91 -16.58
N GLY A 29 6.90 7.70 -16.79
CA GLY A 29 8.08 7.79 -15.94
C GLY A 29 9.14 6.74 -16.26
N GLN A 30 10.17 6.71 -15.42
CA GLN A 30 11.23 5.70 -15.46
C GLN A 30 10.98 4.68 -14.35
N ARG A 31 11.11 3.39 -14.67
CA ARG A 31 11.14 2.35 -13.63
C ARG A 31 12.53 2.34 -13.00
N VAL A 32 12.56 2.48 -11.68
CA VAL A 32 13.78 2.34 -10.88
C VAL A 32 13.59 1.16 -9.94
N GLN A 33 14.58 0.28 -9.86
CA GLN A 33 14.58 -0.83 -8.92
C GLN A 33 15.68 -0.67 -7.89
N ILE A 34 15.35 -0.85 -6.61
CA ILE A 34 16.28 -0.63 -5.51
C ILE A 34 17.11 -1.89 -5.29
N ILE A 35 18.43 -1.74 -5.30
CA ILE A 35 19.39 -2.78 -4.92
C ILE A 35 20.08 -2.29 -3.64
N LYS A 36 19.95 -3.04 -2.55
CA LYS A 36 20.67 -2.77 -1.29
C LYS A 36 21.82 -3.75 -1.12
N ARG A 37 22.89 -3.29 -0.50
CA ARG A 37 24.01 -4.16 -0.13
C ARG A 37 23.62 -4.95 1.13
N ASP A 38 23.70 -6.26 1.01
CA ASP A 38 23.63 -7.26 2.06
C ASP A 38 25.05 -7.73 2.35
N GLU A 39 25.40 -7.88 3.62
CA GLU A 39 26.77 -8.18 4.06
C GLU A 39 27.24 -9.57 3.59
N GLU A 40 26.31 -10.53 3.45
CA GLU A 40 26.62 -11.90 3.04
C GLU A 40 26.32 -12.14 1.55
N LYS A 41 25.21 -11.59 1.05
CA LYS A 41 24.65 -11.90 -0.28
C LYS A 41 25.01 -10.88 -1.35
N GLY A 42 25.69 -9.79 -1.01
CA GLY A 42 25.99 -8.72 -1.96
C GLY A 42 24.75 -7.89 -2.30
N GLY A 43 24.53 -7.55 -3.57
CA GLY A 43 23.37 -6.74 -3.98
C GLY A 43 22.05 -7.53 -3.92
N VAL A 44 21.14 -7.16 -3.02
CA VAL A 44 19.81 -7.76 -2.89
C VAL A 44 18.73 -6.79 -3.38
N LEU A 45 17.89 -7.29 -4.28
CA LEU A 45 16.70 -6.58 -4.74
C LEU A 45 15.76 -6.30 -3.58
N LYS A 46 15.36 -5.04 -3.43
CA LYS A 46 14.30 -4.65 -2.51
C LYS A 46 13.00 -4.46 -3.28
N LEU A 47 12.00 -5.24 -2.87
CA LEU A 47 10.63 -5.11 -3.32
C LEU A 47 9.87 -4.26 -2.29
N GLY A 48 9.03 -3.34 -2.77
CA GLY A 48 8.16 -2.50 -1.93
C GLY A 48 8.52 -1.01 -1.95
N THR A 49 7.89 -0.28 -1.03
CA THR A 49 8.07 1.16 -0.83
C THR A 49 8.75 1.41 0.50
N GLU A 50 9.79 2.25 0.51
CA GLU A 50 10.52 2.65 1.71
C GLU A 50 10.35 4.14 1.98
N ILE A 51 10.10 4.48 3.24
CA ILE A 51 10.04 5.87 3.71
C ILE A 51 11.44 6.32 4.12
N VAL A 52 12.03 7.21 3.34
CA VAL A 52 13.25 7.93 3.70
C VAL A 52 12.88 9.34 4.12
N ALA A 53 13.47 9.82 5.20
CA ALA A 53 13.26 11.18 5.68
C ALA A 53 14.61 11.81 5.96
N SER A 54 14.73 13.12 5.72
CA SER A 54 15.87 13.90 6.17
C SER A 54 15.96 13.86 7.70
N LYS A 55 17.17 14.08 8.24
CA LYS A 55 17.41 14.00 9.69
C LYS A 55 16.53 14.98 10.49
N ASP A 56 16.25 16.13 9.90
CA ASP A 56 15.42 17.20 10.45
C ASP A 56 13.91 17.03 10.11
N GLY A 57 13.53 16.01 9.34
CA GLY A 57 12.15 15.75 8.94
C GLY A 57 11.56 16.76 7.94
N SER A 58 12.34 17.73 7.44
CA SER A 58 11.83 18.73 6.49
C SER A 58 11.43 18.14 5.14
N ILE A 59 12.01 16.99 4.76
CA ILE A 59 11.72 16.29 3.51
C ILE A 59 11.55 14.80 3.78
N ALA A 60 10.52 14.21 3.18
CA ALA A 60 10.32 12.77 3.13
C ALA A 60 10.09 12.31 1.69
N GLY A 61 10.70 11.19 1.33
CA GLY A 61 10.57 10.54 0.05
C GLY A 61 10.11 9.10 0.21
N LEU A 62 9.26 8.66 -0.71
CA LEU A 62 8.90 7.26 -0.88
C LEU A 62 9.78 6.71 -2.00
N LEU A 63 10.68 5.79 -1.65
CA LEU A 63 11.52 5.10 -2.64
C LEU A 63 10.97 3.71 -2.94
N GLY A 64 10.85 3.38 -4.22
CA GLY A 64 10.49 2.04 -4.68
C GLY A 64 9.19 2.04 -5.47
N ALA A 65 8.43 0.95 -5.36
CA ALA A 65 7.16 0.83 -6.07
C ALA A 65 6.19 1.92 -5.60
N SER A 66 5.44 2.52 -6.53
CA SER A 66 4.37 3.45 -6.17
C SER A 66 3.35 2.71 -5.31
N PRO A 67 2.96 3.27 -4.15
CA PRO A 67 1.97 2.62 -3.30
C PRO A 67 0.62 2.54 -4.01
N GLY A 68 0.01 1.35 -4.01
CA GLY A 68 -1.37 1.16 -4.46
C GLY A 68 -2.35 1.52 -3.35
N ALA A 69 -3.65 1.45 -3.65
CA ALA A 69 -4.71 1.78 -2.69
C ALA A 69 -4.58 1.02 -1.36
N SER A 70 -4.18 -0.26 -1.40
CA SER A 70 -4.03 -1.10 -0.21
C SER A 70 -2.80 -0.79 0.65
N THR A 71 -1.79 -0.10 0.11
CA THR A 71 -0.54 0.19 0.82
C THR A 71 -0.35 1.66 1.13
N ALA A 72 -1.02 2.56 0.42
CA ALA A 72 -0.87 4.01 0.59
C ALA A 72 -1.22 4.49 2.01
N ALA A 73 -2.37 4.06 2.55
CA ALA A 73 -2.82 4.48 3.88
C ALA A 73 -1.83 4.12 5.01
N PRO A 74 -1.40 2.85 5.18
CA PRO A 74 -0.43 2.51 6.23
C PRO A 74 0.95 3.16 6.01
N ILE A 75 1.37 3.35 4.75
CA ILE A 75 2.61 4.09 4.45
C ILE A 75 2.52 5.54 4.92
N MET A 76 1.41 6.22 4.65
CA MET A 76 1.22 7.61 5.07
C MET A 76 1.17 7.74 6.59
N LEU A 77 0.54 6.80 7.31
CA LEU A 77 0.64 6.75 8.78
C LEU A 77 2.10 6.64 9.23
N GLY A 78 2.90 5.78 8.61
CA GLY A 78 4.32 5.67 8.88
C GLY A 78 5.11 6.97 8.60
N VAL A 79 4.74 7.73 7.56
CA VAL A 79 5.32 9.05 7.29
C VAL A 79 4.99 10.01 8.44
N LEU A 80 3.73 10.06 8.89
CA LEU A 80 3.32 10.92 10.00
C LEU A 80 4.08 10.57 11.28
N GLU A 81 4.19 9.29 11.61
CA GLU A 81 4.90 8.80 12.79
C GLU A 81 6.41 9.12 12.76
N LYS A 82 7.03 9.08 11.58
CA LYS A 82 8.47 9.34 11.42
C LYS A 82 8.80 10.82 11.34
N VAL A 83 8.04 11.58 10.57
CA VAL A 83 8.33 12.97 10.22
C VAL A 83 7.70 13.96 11.19
N PHE A 84 6.48 13.66 11.64
CA PHE A 84 5.69 14.52 12.52
C PHE A 84 5.56 13.92 13.92
N LYS A 85 6.54 13.13 14.37
CA LYS A 85 6.52 12.36 15.62
C LYS A 85 6.04 13.18 16.84
N ASP A 86 6.50 14.42 16.96
CA ASP A 86 6.20 15.28 18.11
C ASP A 86 4.75 15.77 18.06
N LYS A 87 4.18 15.93 16.86
CA LYS A 87 2.76 16.24 16.66
C LYS A 87 1.91 15.01 16.89
N VAL A 88 2.30 13.87 16.34
CA VAL A 88 1.61 12.58 16.55
C VAL A 88 1.54 12.24 18.04
N ALA A 89 2.53 12.60 18.84
CA ALA A 89 2.50 12.39 20.29
C ALA A 89 1.50 13.29 21.05
N THR A 90 0.94 14.32 20.41
CA THR A 90 -0.01 15.23 21.08
C THR A 90 -1.42 14.62 21.19
N PRO A 91 -2.18 14.94 22.25
CA PRO A 91 -3.56 14.48 22.40
C PRO A 91 -4.46 14.84 21.21
N ALA A 92 -4.32 16.06 20.67
CA ALA A 92 -5.14 16.53 19.55
C ALA A 92 -4.94 15.71 18.27
N TRP A 93 -3.70 15.34 17.94
CA TRP A 93 -3.43 14.48 16.79
C TRP A 93 -3.84 13.03 17.04
N GLN A 94 -3.61 12.52 18.25
CA GLN A 94 -4.06 11.19 18.63
C GLN A 94 -5.58 11.03 18.52
N GLU A 95 -6.33 12.04 18.95
CA GLU A 95 -7.78 12.11 18.76
C GLU A 95 -8.13 12.14 17.27
N LYS A 96 -7.51 13.04 16.49
CA LYS A 96 -7.83 13.16 15.06
C LYS A 96 -7.50 11.90 14.25
N LEU A 97 -6.38 11.24 14.55
CA LEU A 97 -5.99 9.99 13.91
C LEU A 97 -7.01 8.89 14.18
N ARG A 98 -7.49 8.76 15.43
CA ARG A 98 -8.54 7.79 15.77
C ARG A 98 -9.92 8.13 15.23
N GLN A 99 -10.21 9.41 14.95
CA GLN A 99 -11.43 9.77 14.21
C GLN A 99 -11.38 9.29 12.75
N ILE A 100 -10.21 9.34 12.10
CA ILE A 100 -10.04 8.96 10.69
C ILE A 100 -9.84 7.44 10.55
N VAL A 101 -9.04 6.86 11.44
CA VAL A 101 -8.69 5.44 11.49
C VAL A 101 -8.98 4.94 12.91
N PRO A 102 -10.21 4.48 13.20
CA PRO A 102 -10.62 4.05 14.54
C PRO A 102 -9.71 2.98 15.16
N SER A 103 -9.21 2.06 14.34
CA SER A 103 -8.26 1.02 14.73
C SER A 103 -6.81 1.49 14.94
N TYR A 104 -6.49 2.78 14.79
CA TYR A 104 -5.12 3.28 14.92
C TYR A 104 -4.50 2.93 16.28
N GLY A 105 -3.31 2.31 16.24
CA GLY A 105 -2.61 1.79 17.42
C GLY A 105 -3.05 0.38 17.86
N THR A 106 -4.01 -0.25 17.18
CA THR A 106 -4.47 -1.61 17.48
C THR A 106 -3.99 -2.62 16.44
N LYS A 107 -3.34 -3.70 16.88
CA LYS A 107 -2.97 -4.81 16.00
C LYS A 107 -4.17 -5.75 15.80
N LEU A 108 -4.95 -5.52 14.74
CA LEU A 108 -6.19 -6.26 14.45
C LEU A 108 -5.97 -7.77 14.28
N ASN A 109 -4.88 -8.20 13.63
CA ASN A 109 -4.61 -9.63 13.37
C ASN A 109 -4.63 -10.52 14.62
N ASN A 110 -4.42 -9.95 15.81
CA ASN A 110 -4.38 -10.70 17.07
C ASN A 110 -5.67 -10.54 17.89
N ASN A 111 -6.69 -9.86 17.36
CA ASN A 111 -7.93 -9.56 18.08
C ASN A 111 -9.15 -9.76 17.15
N PRO A 112 -9.68 -11.00 17.08
CA PRO A 112 -10.83 -11.31 16.23
C PRO A 112 -12.07 -10.45 16.48
N ASP A 113 -12.30 -10.06 17.74
CA ASP A 113 -13.44 -9.21 18.11
C ASP A 113 -13.29 -7.80 17.53
N ARG A 114 -12.08 -7.23 17.61
CA ARG A 114 -11.77 -5.93 16.99
C ARG A 114 -11.81 -5.98 15.46
N VAL A 115 -11.40 -7.10 14.85
CA VAL A 115 -11.55 -7.30 13.40
C VAL A 115 -13.03 -7.27 13.03
N ALA A 116 -13.87 -7.98 13.77
CA ALA A 116 -15.31 -8.02 13.51
C ALA A 116 -15.96 -6.63 13.64
N GLU A 117 -15.59 -5.87 14.68
CA GLU A 117 -16.04 -4.49 14.91
C GLU A 117 -15.65 -3.57 13.74
N GLU A 118 -14.37 -3.51 13.38
CA GLU A 118 -13.86 -2.63 12.33
C GLU A 118 -14.38 -3.03 10.94
N TRP A 119 -14.54 -4.33 10.67
CA TRP A 119 -15.07 -4.81 9.39
C TRP A 119 -16.55 -4.47 9.25
N ALA A 120 -17.34 -4.62 10.31
CA ALA A 120 -18.74 -4.21 10.33
C ALA A 120 -18.88 -2.69 10.12
N TYR A 121 -18.10 -1.89 10.86
CA TYR A 121 -18.06 -0.43 10.71
C TYR A 121 -17.69 0.00 9.28
N THR A 122 -16.63 -0.59 8.73
CA THR A 122 -16.18 -0.27 7.36
C THR A 122 -17.24 -0.64 6.32
N ALA A 123 -17.90 -1.79 6.48
CA ALA A 123 -18.97 -2.22 5.59
C ALA A 123 -20.17 -1.27 5.66
N GLU A 124 -20.55 -0.80 6.84
CA GLU A 124 -21.62 0.18 7.02
C GLU A 124 -21.28 1.51 6.33
N VAL A 125 -20.10 2.08 6.60
CA VAL A 125 -19.66 3.37 6.03
C VAL A 125 -19.57 3.31 4.50
N LEU A 126 -19.08 2.20 3.95
CA LEU A 126 -18.96 2.00 2.51
C LEU A 126 -20.23 1.45 1.85
N GLN A 127 -21.30 1.25 2.62
CA GLN A 127 -22.59 0.70 2.15
C GLN A 127 -22.44 -0.67 1.47
N LEU A 128 -21.56 -1.51 2.02
CA LEU A 128 -21.30 -2.87 1.58
C LEU A 128 -22.18 -3.87 2.35
N THR A 129 -22.27 -5.09 1.84
CA THR A 129 -22.92 -6.18 2.56
C THR A 129 -22.19 -6.47 3.89
N PRO A 130 -22.91 -6.75 4.98
CA PRO A 130 -22.30 -7.13 6.25
C PRO A 130 -21.32 -8.30 6.08
N PRO A 131 -20.14 -8.24 6.73
CA PRO A 131 -19.15 -9.29 6.60
C PRO A 131 -19.58 -10.59 7.29
N PRO A 132 -19.06 -11.74 6.84
CA PRO A 132 -19.29 -13.01 7.53
C PRO A 132 -18.67 -13.00 8.94
N PRO A 133 -19.11 -13.89 9.84
CA PRO A 133 -18.54 -14.00 11.18
C PRO A 133 -17.03 -14.26 11.14
N VAL A 134 -16.26 -13.48 11.89
CA VAL A 134 -14.81 -13.67 12.02
C VAL A 134 -14.54 -14.92 12.85
N ASN A 135 -13.74 -15.84 12.30
CA ASN A 135 -13.38 -17.07 12.99
C ASN A 135 -12.44 -16.78 14.18
N LYS A 136 -12.87 -17.13 15.39
CA LYS A 136 -12.10 -16.93 16.62
C LYS A 136 -11.08 -18.04 16.90
N ALA A 137 -11.07 -19.11 16.10
CA ALA A 137 -10.26 -20.32 16.34
C ALA A 137 -8.80 -20.22 15.87
N GLY A 138 -8.29 -19.03 15.52
CA GLY A 138 -7.00 -18.84 14.83
C GLY A 138 -5.98 -17.92 15.52
N THR A 139 -5.96 -17.85 16.85
CA THR A 139 -4.99 -17.02 17.60
C THR A 139 -3.56 -17.59 17.63
N ALA A 140 -3.33 -18.76 17.01
CA ALA A 140 -1.96 -19.24 16.78
C ALA A 140 -1.29 -18.37 15.69
N PRO A 141 -0.06 -17.86 15.91
CA PRO A 141 0.64 -17.12 14.88
C PRO A 141 0.81 -18.03 13.66
N THR A 142 0.17 -17.67 12.55
CA THR A 142 0.52 -18.26 11.26
C THR A 142 1.99 -17.95 11.04
N PRO A 143 2.87 -18.96 10.82
CA PRO A 143 4.24 -18.69 10.44
C PRO A 143 4.22 -17.72 9.26
N ALA A 144 5.04 -16.68 9.30
CA ALA A 144 5.19 -15.78 8.16
C ALA A 144 5.30 -16.63 6.90
N ALA A 145 4.40 -16.42 5.93
CA ALA A 145 4.47 -17.13 4.67
C ALA A 145 5.90 -16.98 4.16
N GLN A 146 6.62 -18.10 4.05
CA GLN A 146 7.95 -18.07 3.48
C GLN A 146 7.81 -17.43 2.10
N PRO A 147 8.64 -16.42 1.76
CA PRO A 147 8.58 -15.84 0.44
C PRO A 147 8.68 -16.98 -0.57
N ALA A 148 7.65 -17.11 -1.41
CA ALA A 148 7.68 -18.06 -2.49
C ALA A 148 9.00 -17.86 -3.22
N LYS A 149 9.75 -18.95 -3.47
CA LYS A 149 11.02 -18.89 -4.19
C LYS A 149 10.80 -18.13 -5.49
N SER A 150 11.28 -16.89 -5.55
CA SER A 150 11.18 -16.06 -6.75
C SER A 150 12.00 -16.73 -7.83
N ASN A 151 11.36 -17.17 -8.91
CA ASN A 151 12.05 -17.59 -10.12
C ASN A 151 12.25 -16.34 -11.00
N PRO A 152 13.48 -15.83 -11.17
CA PRO A 152 13.72 -14.60 -11.93
C PRO A 152 13.28 -14.70 -13.40
N ALA A 153 13.18 -15.92 -13.93
CA ALA A 153 12.74 -16.16 -15.31
C ALA A 153 11.23 -15.95 -15.51
N SER A 154 10.41 -16.07 -14.46
CA SER A 154 8.95 -15.89 -14.55
C SER A 154 8.48 -14.46 -14.29
N ASP A 155 9.38 -13.59 -13.81
CA ASP A 155 9.07 -12.18 -13.48
C ASP A 155 9.46 -11.21 -14.62
N MET A 156 10.03 -11.75 -15.70
CA MET A 156 10.21 -11.06 -16.97
C MET A 156 8.96 -11.27 -17.85
N ALA A 157 7.86 -10.62 -17.47
CA ALA A 157 6.80 -10.34 -18.42
C ALA A 157 7.35 -9.30 -19.42
N LEU A 158 7.83 -9.79 -20.57
CA LEU A 158 7.94 -9.03 -21.82
C LEU A 158 6.54 -8.76 -22.37
#